data_AF-W2SJA5-F1
#
_entry.id   AF-W2SJA5-F1
#
_cell.length_a   1.000
_cell.length_b   1.000
_cell.length_c   1.000
_cell.angle_alpha   90.00
_cell.angle_beta   90.00
_cell.angle_gamma   90.00
#
_symmetry.space_group_name_H-M   'P 1'
#
loop_
_entity.id
_entity.type
_entity.pdbx_description
1 polymer ?
#
loop_
_entity_poly.entity_id
_entity_poly.type
_entity_poly.pdbx_seq_one_letter_code
_entity_poly.pdbx_strand_id
1 'polypeptide(L)'
;MRRSDGPIILVLCIVIFCLFSLQSYPKYQLDQVDTGPDPRVKGQFNDWKKCIETNISVYKENANGLWFNLWKGVKLCEKLPFMADLQIEMFHNKDETKYHIRSLQKPSVIVTLGIGHDTGAEETLVKRLPEGSEFYGADPMHEGNEELFTKFGSYFPFAVGAKSQVYDDLWIDAEEAEYDMFPYFYRGGELDQNGIVLCQFNMEVSLR
;
A
#
# COMPACT_ATOMS: atom_id res chain seq x y z
N MET A 1 29.85 36.20 -46.11
CA MET A 1 28.76 35.33 -45.61
C MET A 1 28.93 35.17 -44.11
N ARG A 2 28.12 35.83 -43.28
CA ARG A 2 28.02 35.49 -41.85
C ARG A 2 27.25 34.18 -41.76
N ARG A 3 27.89 33.10 -41.30
CA ARG A 3 27.17 31.88 -40.94
C ARG A 3 26.22 32.25 -39.81
N SER A 4 24.95 31.89 -39.97
CA SER A 4 23.95 32.07 -38.93
C SER A 4 24.28 31.13 -37.78
N ASP A 5 24.75 31.68 -36.66
CA ASP A 5 25.03 30.92 -35.42
C ASP A 5 23.74 30.51 -34.67
N GLY A 6 22.57 30.90 -35.20
CA GLY A 6 21.25 30.61 -34.63
C GLY A 6 20.96 29.12 -34.33
N PRO A 7 21.32 28.14 -35.17
CA PRO A 7 21.03 26.74 -34.87
C PRO A 7 21.91 26.18 -33.75
N ILE A 8 23.14 26.68 -33.60
CA ILE A 8 24.06 26.22 -32.55
C ILE A 8 23.60 26.73 -31.18
N ILE A 9 23.16 27.99 -31.12
CA ILE A 9 22.62 28.59 -29.89
C ILE A 9 21.34 27.88 -29.45
N LEU A 10 20.45 27.53 -30.39
CA LEU A 10 19.22 26.81 -30.08
C LEU A 10 19.48 25.41 -29.48
N VAL A 11 20.41 24.66 -30.05
CA VAL A 11 20.79 23.33 -29.54
C VAL A 11 21.42 23.44 -28.16
N LEU A 12 22.30 24.42 -27.92
CA LEU A 12 22.87 24.67 -26.60
C LEU A 12 21.81 25.02 -25.57
N CYS A 13 20.83 25.87 -25.90
CA CYS A 13 19.72 26.20 -25.00
C CYS A 13 18.86 24.99 -24.66
N ILE A 14 18.58 24.10 -25.62
CA ILE A 14 17.81 22.87 -25.37
C ILE A 14 18.59 21.91 -24.47
N VAL A 15 19.89 21.71 -24.73
CA VAL A 15 20.73 20.84 -23.89
C VAL A 15 20.85 21.38 -22.47
N ILE A 16 21.05 22.69 -22.32
CA ILE A 16 21.10 23.36 -21.01
C ILE A 16 19.76 23.24 -20.29
N PHE A 17 18.64 23.46 -20.98
CA PHE A 17 17.30 23.30 -20.40
C PHE A 17 17.05 21.84 -19.97
N CYS A 18 17.45 20.85 -20.77
CA CYS A 18 17.39 19.42 -20.41
C CYS A 18 18.28 19.09 -19.21
N LEU A 19 19.49 19.65 -19.12
CA LEU A 19 20.39 19.44 -17.98
C LEU A 19 19.84 20.07 -16.70
N PHE A 20 19.23 21.25 -16.77
CA PHE A 20 18.60 21.90 -15.61
C PHE A 20 17.27 21.26 -15.20
N SER A 21 16.48 20.74 -16.15
CA SER A 21 15.25 20.00 -15.85
C SER A 21 15.52 18.59 -15.31
N LEU A 22 16.70 18.00 -15.59
CA LEU A 22 17.15 16.76 -14.94
C LEU A 22 17.70 16.96 -13.52
N GLN A 23 18.10 18.18 -13.14
CA GLN A 23 18.66 18.49 -11.81
C GLN A 23 17.64 18.95 -10.77
N SER A 24 16.39 19.18 -11.16
CA SER A 24 15.39 19.84 -10.29
C SER A 24 14.33 18.91 -9.70
N TYR A 25 14.56 17.60 -9.68
CA TYR A 25 13.79 16.74 -8.79
C TYR A 25 14.39 16.86 -7.39
N PRO A 26 13.67 17.43 -6.41
CA PRO A 26 14.12 17.35 -5.04
C PRO A 26 14.23 15.86 -4.70
N LYS A 27 15.47 15.37 -4.54
CA LYS A 27 15.68 14.13 -3.80
C LYS A 27 15.17 14.42 -2.41
N TYR A 28 13.98 13.92 -2.11
CA TYR A 28 13.45 13.92 -0.76
C TYR A 28 14.39 13.03 0.05
N GLN A 29 15.36 13.65 0.71
CA GLN A 29 16.27 12.95 1.61
C GLN A 29 15.49 12.73 2.89
N LEU A 30 14.70 11.66 2.86
CA LEU A 30 13.96 11.18 4.00
C LEU A 30 14.98 10.58 4.97
N ASP A 31 15.57 11.43 5.82
CA ASP A 31 16.24 10.99 7.04
C ASP A 31 15.16 10.40 7.98
N GLN A 32 14.53 9.28 7.61
CA GLN A 32 13.80 8.47 8.58
C GLN A 32 14.84 7.78 9.45
N VAL A 33 15.24 8.49 10.51
CA VAL A 33 15.76 7.83 11.70
C VAL A 33 14.70 6.80 12.10
N ASP A 34 15.03 5.51 12.01
CA ASP A 34 14.20 4.43 12.55
C ASP A 34 14.06 4.67 14.06
N THR A 35 12.98 5.33 14.44
CA THR A 35 12.67 5.62 15.85
C THR A 35 11.95 4.43 16.50
N GLY A 36 11.76 3.33 15.77
CA GLY A 36 10.96 2.18 16.19
C GLY A 36 9.46 2.48 16.17
N PRO A 37 8.65 1.62 16.81
CA PRO A 37 7.20 1.84 16.89
C PRO A 37 6.90 3.11 17.71
N ASP A 38 5.78 3.76 17.39
CA ASP A 38 5.30 4.92 18.14
C ASP A 38 5.31 4.62 19.66
N PRO A 39 5.94 5.49 20.48
CA PRO A 39 6.05 5.28 21.92
C PRO A 39 4.73 4.96 22.64
N ARG A 40 3.60 5.45 22.13
CA ARG A 40 2.25 5.23 22.69
C ARG A 40 1.80 3.77 22.60
N VAL A 41 2.24 3.04 21.58
CA VAL A 41 1.83 1.65 21.31
C VAL A 41 3.00 0.67 21.29
N LYS A 42 4.20 1.13 21.64
CA LYS A 42 5.44 0.33 21.62
C LYS A 42 5.35 -0.98 22.41
N GLY A 43 4.66 -0.98 23.55
CA GLY A 43 4.45 -2.20 24.35
C GLY A 43 3.63 -3.24 23.59
N GLN A 44 2.45 -2.84 23.14
CA GLN A 44 1.51 -3.66 22.37
C GLN A 44 2.15 -4.18 21.08
N PHE A 45 2.88 -3.33 20.36
CA PHE A 45 3.64 -3.71 19.18
C PHE A 45 4.65 -4.82 19.50
N ASN A 46 5.46 -4.65 20.55
CA ASN A 46 6.47 -5.63 20.92
C ASN A 46 5.85 -6.96 21.38
N ASP A 47 4.73 -6.91 22.11
CA ASP A 47 4.01 -8.10 22.55
C ASP A 47 3.42 -8.86 21.37
N TRP A 48 2.77 -8.17 20.43
CA TRP A 48 2.26 -8.75 19.20
C TRP A 48 3.39 -9.35 18.34
N LYS A 49 4.47 -8.59 18.12
CA LYS A 49 5.66 -9.02 17.36
C LYS A 49 6.25 -10.29 17.95
N LYS A 50 6.48 -10.31 19.26
CA LYS A 50 7.00 -11.48 19.96
C LYS A 50 6.06 -12.68 19.83
N CYS A 51 4.74 -12.47 19.92
CA CYS A 51 3.75 -13.52 19.73
C CYS A 51 3.84 -14.12 18.33
N ILE A 52 3.84 -13.30 17.28
CA ILE A 52 3.93 -13.76 15.90
C ILE A 52 5.25 -14.49 15.66
N GLU A 53 6.38 -13.86 16.00
CA GLU A 53 7.72 -14.45 15.83
C GLU A 53 7.83 -15.82 16.51
N THR A 54 7.25 -15.98 17.70
CA THR A 54 7.23 -17.26 18.42
C THR A 54 6.38 -18.31 17.72
N ASN A 55 5.18 -17.94 17.25
CA ASN A 55 4.26 -18.91 16.64
C ASN A 55 4.68 -19.32 15.22
N ILE A 56 5.43 -18.47 14.52
CA ILE A 56 5.91 -18.77 13.17
C ILE A 56 7.36 -19.27 13.12
N SER A 57 8.09 -19.26 14.25
CA SER A 57 9.52 -19.63 14.28
C SER A 57 9.80 -21.04 13.77
N VAL A 58 8.82 -21.94 13.88
CA VAL A 58 8.89 -23.31 13.35
C VAL A 58 9.06 -23.35 11.83
N TYR A 59 8.78 -22.25 11.13
CA TYR A 59 8.87 -22.11 9.67
C TYR A 59 10.04 -21.23 9.21
N LYS A 60 10.99 -20.89 10.07
CA LYS A 60 12.08 -19.93 9.77
C LYS A 60 12.88 -20.22 8.49
N GLU A 61 12.96 -21.48 8.09
CA GLU A 61 13.67 -21.96 6.88
C GLU A 61 12.70 -22.58 5.85
N ASN A 62 11.39 -22.44 6.04
CA ASN A 62 10.35 -23.06 5.21
C ASN A 62 9.31 -22.02 4.81
N ALA A 63 9.60 -21.26 3.75
CA ALA A 63 8.72 -20.21 3.24
C ALA A 63 7.31 -20.72 2.89
N ASN A 64 7.21 -21.88 2.23
CA ASN A 64 5.91 -22.47 1.90
C ASN A 64 5.13 -22.84 3.17
N GLY A 65 5.78 -23.49 4.12
CA GLY A 65 5.19 -23.84 5.40
C GLY A 65 4.74 -22.62 6.20
N LEU A 66 5.54 -21.54 6.18
CA LEU A 66 5.18 -20.26 6.76
C LEU A 66 3.89 -19.74 6.11
N TRP A 67 3.85 -19.70 4.78
CA TRP A 67 2.73 -19.14 4.04
C TRP A 67 1.40 -19.87 4.34
N PHE A 68 1.39 -21.19 4.25
CA PHE A 68 0.19 -22.00 4.53
C PHE A 68 -0.29 -21.93 5.99
N ASN A 69 0.56 -21.49 6.92
CA ASN A 69 0.26 -21.53 8.36
C ASN A 69 0.34 -20.16 9.04
N LEU A 70 0.65 -19.08 8.33
CA LEU A 70 0.76 -17.73 8.89
C LEU A 70 -0.53 -17.33 9.61
N TRP A 71 -1.68 -17.62 9.00
CA TRP A 71 -3.00 -17.35 9.56
C TRP A 71 -3.22 -18.00 10.93
N LYS A 72 -2.62 -19.18 11.20
CA LYS A 72 -2.72 -19.85 12.51
C LYS A 72 -1.99 -19.06 13.58
N GLY A 73 -0.79 -18.57 13.26
CA GLY A 73 -0.01 -17.69 14.13
C GLY A 73 -0.77 -16.40 14.43
N VAL A 74 -1.32 -15.75 13.39
CA VAL A 74 -2.13 -14.54 13.53
C VAL A 74 -3.34 -14.78 14.43
N LYS A 75 -4.13 -15.84 14.20
CA LYS A 75 -5.30 -16.19 15.02
C LYS A 75 -4.97 -16.46 16.49
N LEU A 76 -3.78 -16.95 16.79
CA LEU A 76 -3.33 -17.11 18.17
C LEU A 76 -3.01 -15.76 18.81
N CYS A 77 -2.37 -14.86 18.06
CA CYS A 77 -1.98 -13.53 18.54
C CYS A 77 -3.13 -12.52 18.59
N GLU A 78 -4.21 -12.72 17.82
CA GLU A 78 -5.47 -11.98 17.96
C GLU A 78 -6.13 -12.14 19.34
N LYS A 79 -5.73 -13.16 20.12
CA LYS A 79 -6.24 -13.38 21.50
C LYS A 79 -5.54 -12.54 22.56
N LEU A 80 -4.51 -11.76 22.19
CA LEU A 80 -3.84 -10.88 23.13
C LEU A 80 -4.83 -9.83 23.69
N PRO A 81 -4.77 -9.47 24.98
CA PRO A 81 -5.81 -8.65 25.63
C PRO A 81 -6.08 -7.32 24.93
N PHE A 82 -5.04 -6.64 24.45
CA PHE A 82 -5.16 -5.34 23.78
C PHE A 82 -5.71 -5.43 22.34
N MET A 83 -5.73 -6.62 21.73
CA MET A 83 -6.25 -6.79 20.37
C MET A 83 -7.77 -6.61 20.32
N ALA A 84 -8.46 -6.86 21.44
CA ALA A 84 -9.89 -6.60 21.57
C ALA A 84 -10.23 -5.11 21.36
N ASP A 85 -9.29 -4.20 21.68
CA ASP A 85 -9.50 -2.75 21.56
C ASP A 85 -9.32 -2.25 20.12
N LEU A 86 -8.64 -3.00 19.25
CA LEU A 86 -8.32 -2.60 17.87
C LEU A 86 -9.53 -2.63 16.92
N GLN A 87 -10.70 -3.09 17.36
CA GLN A 87 -11.95 -3.14 16.57
C GLN A 87 -11.73 -3.58 15.11
N ILE A 88 -11.03 -4.72 14.94
CA ILE A 88 -10.79 -5.29 13.62
C ILE A 88 -12.14 -5.73 13.04
N GLU A 89 -12.60 -5.08 11.98
CA GLU A 89 -13.84 -5.42 11.28
C GLU A 89 -13.55 -6.28 10.04
N MET A 90 -14.50 -7.15 9.72
CA MET A 90 -14.43 -8.07 8.58
C MET A 90 -15.40 -7.58 7.51
N PHE A 91 -14.89 -7.41 6.29
CA PHE A 91 -15.63 -6.96 5.12
C PHE A 91 -15.62 -8.10 4.10
N HIS A 92 -16.77 -8.78 3.99
CA HIS A 92 -16.94 -9.93 3.09
C HIS A 92 -17.32 -9.45 1.69
N ASN A 93 -16.73 -10.06 0.67
CA ASN A 93 -17.21 -10.00 -0.70
C ASN A 93 -17.71 -11.42 -1.13
N LYS A 94 -17.79 -11.74 -2.43
CA LYS A 94 -18.24 -13.07 -2.90
C LYS A 94 -17.29 -14.23 -2.59
N ASP A 95 -15.98 -14.01 -2.57
CA ASP A 95 -14.94 -15.06 -2.52
C ASP A 95 -13.87 -14.86 -1.44
N GLU A 96 -13.77 -13.67 -0.86
CA GLU A 96 -12.76 -13.28 0.11
C GLU A 96 -13.31 -12.45 1.29
N THR A 97 -12.41 -12.14 2.22
CA THR A 97 -12.70 -11.33 3.41
C THR A 97 -11.54 -10.41 3.70
N LYS A 98 -11.79 -9.11 3.58
CA LYS A 98 -10.83 -8.07 3.92
C LYS A 98 -11.00 -7.67 5.39
N TYR A 99 -9.91 -7.62 6.12
CA TYR A 99 -9.88 -7.20 7.52
C TYR A 99 -9.42 -5.75 7.60
N HIS A 100 -10.04 -4.92 8.43
CA HIS A 100 -9.66 -3.51 8.53
C HIS A 100 -9.85 -2.96 9.96
N ILE A 101 -8.83 -2.26 10.47
CA ILE A 101 -8.89 -1.50 11.72
C ILE A 101 -9.37 -0.09 11.37
N ARG A 102 -10.56 0.30 11.83
CA ARG A 102 -11.13 1.60 11.46
C ARG A 102 -10.51 2.75 12.26
N SER A 103 -10.26 3.86 11.57
CA SER A 103 -10.15 5.17 12.23
C SER A 103 -11.51 5.61 12.76
N LEU A 104 -11.65 5.74 14.09
CA LEU A 104 -12.92 6.09 14.73
C LEU A 104 -13.29 7.57 14.65
N GLN A 105 -12.33 8.46 14.37
CA GLN A 105 -12.51 9.91 14.55
C GLN A 105 -12.05 10.75 13.35
N LYS A 106 -11.19 10.21 12.49
CA LYS A 106 -10.59 10.97 11.38
C LYS A 106 -10.91 10.31 10.05
N PRO A 107 -11.17 11.09 9.00
CA PRO A 107 -11.27 10.55 7.65
C PRO A 107 -9.97 9.82 7.29
N SER A 108 -10.10 8.80 6.45
CA SER A 108 -8.98 7.98 5.95
C SER A 108 -8.91 8.08 4.44
N VAL A 109 -7.71 7.92 3.89
CA VAL A 109 -7.49 7.77 2.45
C VAL A 109 -7.25 6.30 2.18
N ILE A 110 -8.19 5.66 1.51
CA ILE A 110 -8.16 4.23 1.19
C ILE A 110 -7.72 4.06 -0.26
N VAL A 111 -6.70 3.23 -0.47
CA VAL A 111 -6.17 2.91 -1.80
C VAL A 111 -6.32 1.42 -2.05
N THR A 112 -7.08 1.06 -3.08
CA THR A 112 -7.24 -0.32 -3.55
C THR A 112 -6.41 -0.52 -4.81
N LEU A 113 -5.47 -1.45 -4.74
CA LEU A 113 -4.67 -1.91 -5.88
C LEU A 113 -5.15 -3.30 -6.30
N GLY A 114 -5.48 -3.46 -7.58
CA GLY A 114 -6.21 -4.65 -8.02
C GLY A 114 -7.64 -4.54 -7.52
N ILE A 115 -8.51 -3.85 -8.27
CA ILE A 115 -9.90 -3.68 -7.85
C ILE A 115 -10.65 -5.00 -8.06
N GLY A 116 -10.27 -5.73 -9.11
CA GLY A 116 -10.98 -6.92 -9.53
C GLY A 116 -12.42 -6.60 -9.94
N HIS A 117 -13.27 -7.61 -10.00
CA HIS A 117 -14.68 -7.46 -10.40
C HIS A 117 -15.66 -7.45 -9.22
N ASP A 118 -15.17 -7.33 -7.98
CA ASP A 118 -15.99 -7.27 -6.78
C ASP A 118 -15.50 -6.18 -5.81
N THR A 119 -16.31 -5.14 -5.64
CA THR A 119 -16.04 -4.00 -4.75
C THR A 119 -16.90 -4.02 -3.48
N GLY A 120 -17.54 -5.15 -3.17
CA GLY A 120 -18.50 -5.24 -2.06
C GLY A 120 -17.89 -4.91 -0.68
N ALA A 121 -16.61 -5.24 -0.49
CA ALA A 121 -15.88 -4.90 0.73
C ALA A 121 -15.67 -3.39 0.85
N GLU A 122 -15.23 -2.74 -0.22
CA GLU A 122 -15.01 -1.30 -0.33
C GLU A 122 -16.32 -0.52 -0.17
N GLU A 123 -17.39 -0.93 -0.87
CA GLU A 123 -18.72 -0.33 -0.74
C GLU A 123 -19.27 -0.42 0.70
N THR A 124 -18.93 -1.49 1.42
CA THR A 124 -19.31 -1.65 2.83
C THR A 124 -18.45 -0.77 3.72
N LEU A 125 -17.14 -0.65 3.44
CA LEU A 125 -16.22 0.20 4.18
C LEU A 125 -16.57 1.69 4.07
N VAL A 126 -16.98 2.16 2.90
CA VAL A 126 -17.48 3.53 2.66
C VAL A 126 -18.58 3.90 3.66
N LYS A 127 -19.48 2.97 3.99
CA LYS A 127 -20.58 3.19 4.93
C LYS A 127 -20.14 3.18 6.40
N ARG A 128 -18.91 2.76 6.69
CA ARG A 128 -18.36 2.61 8.04
C ARG A 128 -17.36 3.69 8.42
N LEU A 129 -16.63 4.25 7.45
CA LEU A 129 -15.62 5.27 7.73
C LEU A 129 -16.25 6.66 7.98
N PRO A 130 -15.54 7.53 8.72
CA PRO A 130 -15.98 8.91 8.94
C PRO A 130 -16.18 9.67 7.61
N GLU A 131 -17.13 10.61 7.63
CA GLU A 131 -17.36 11.52 6.51
C GLU A 131 -16.07 12.26 6.12
N GLY A 132 -15.84 12.41 4.81
CA GLY A 132 -14.62 12.98 4.25
C GLY A 132 -13.50 11.98 4.00
N SER A 133 -13.73 10.68 4.24
CA SER A 133 -12.80 9.63 3.79
C SER A 133 -12.80 9.52 2.26
N GLU A 134 -11.63 9.35 1.68
CA GLU A 134 -11.42 9.31 0.23
C GLU A 134 -11.02 7.91 -0.20
N PHE A 135 -11.48 7.50 -1.39
CA PHE A 135 -11.23 6.18 -1.96
C PHE A 135 -10.61 6.31 -3.34
N TYR A 136 -9.50 5.60 -3.56
CA TYR A 136 -8.75 5.59 -4.81
C TYR A 136 -8.50 4.16 -5.25
N GLY A 137 -8.93 3.80 -6.46
CA GLY A 137 -8.77 2.46 -7.01
C GLY A 137 -7.85 2.49 -8.22
N ALA A 138 -6.89 1.58 -8.29
CA ALA A 138 -5.99 1.43 -9.43
C ALA A 138 -6.04 0.01 -9.99
N ASP A 139 -6.39 -0.11 -11.27
CA ASP A 139 -6.48 -1.40 -11.97
C ASP A 139 -6.20 -1.22 -13.47
N PRO A 140 -5.31 -2.01 -14.10
CA PRO A 140 -5.08 -1.95 -15.54
C PRO A 140 -6.29 -2.41 -16.38
N MET A 141 -7.20 -3.20 -15.80
CA MET A 141 -8.38 -3.73 -16.47
C MET A 141 -9.55 -2.76 -16.30
N HIS A 142 -9.93 -2.11 -17.40
CA HIS A 142 -10.89 -1.00 -17.38
C HIS A 142 -12.35 -1.45 -17.50
N GLU A 143 -12.62 -2.53 -18.25
CA GLU A 143 -13.99 -2.96 -18.54
C GLU A 143 -14.68 -3.47 -17.27
N GLY A 144 -15.74 -2.79 -16.85
CA GLY A 144 -16.48 -3.07 -15.61
C GLY A 144 -15.90 -2.40 -14.35
N ASN A 145 -14.57 -2.38 -14.18
CA ASN A 145 -13.96 -1.94 -12.92
C ASN A 145 -14.09 -0.43 -12.69
N GLU A 146 -13.98 0.38 -13.75
CA GLU A 146 -14.22 1.84 -13.66
C GLU A 146 -15.64 2.14 -13.18
N GLU A 147 -16.65 1.50 -13.78
CA GLU A 147 -18.05 1.73 -13.46
C GLU A 147 -18.36 1.31 -12.01
N LEU A 148 -17.77 0.20 -11.54
CA LEU A 148 -17.95 -0.25 -10.17
C LEU A 148 -17.33 0.73 -9.17
N PHE A 149 -16.06 1.10 -9.35
CA PHE A 149 -15.33 1.87 -8.34
C PHE A 149 -15.71 3.36 -8.32
N THR A 150 -16.02 3.94 -9.48
CA THR A 150 -16.37 5.38 -9.60
C THR A 150 -17.68 5.73 -8.89
N LYS A 151 -18.45 4.74 -8.41
CA LYS A 151 -19.65 4.95 -7.57
C LYS A 151 -19.35 5.58 -6.22
N PHE A 152 -18.14 5.37 -5.69
CA PHE A 152 -17.77 5.80 -4.35
C PHE A 152 -16.35 6.36 -4.22
N GLY A 153 -15.50 6.21 -5.25
CA GLY A 153 -14.13 6.69 -5.25
C GLY A 153 -13.68 7.19 -6.62
N SER A 154 -12.38 7.45 -6.74
CA SER A 154 -11.74 7.77 -8.02
C SER A 154 -11.04 6.54 -8.59
N TYR A 155 -11.27 6.26 -9.87
CA TYR A 155 -10.65 5.16 -10.58
C TYR A 155 -9.44 5.62 -11.41
N PHE A 156 -8.40 4.80 -11.44
CA PHE A 156 -7.19 5.02 -12.21
C PHE A 156 -6.87 3.79 -13.08
N PRO A 157 -6.83 3.94 -14.42
CA PRO A 157 -6.61 2.82 -15.35
C PRO A 157 -5.12 2.49 -15.50
N PHE A 158 -4.44 2.22 -14.39
CA PHE A 158 -3.05 1.79 -14.41
C PHE A 158 -2.75 0.77 -13.30
N ALA A 159 -1.83 -0.14 -13.59
CA ALA A 159 -1.21 -0.94 -12.55
C ALA A 159 -0.22 -0.08 -11.77
N VAL A 160 -0.24 -0.17 -10.45
CA VAL A 160 0.76 0.46 -9.59
C VAL A 160 1.98 -0.45 -9.53
N GLY A 161 2.99 -0.11 -10.32
CA GLY A 161 4.36 -0.62 -10.17
C GLY A 161 5.28 0.43 -9.55
N ALA A 162 6.56 0.10 -9.40
CA ALA A 162 7.69 0.81 -8.77
C ALA A 162 7.83 2.36 -8.79
N LYS A 163 6.94 3.13 -9.41
CA LYS A 163 7.14 4.55 -9.71
C LYS A 163 5.91 5.44 -9.44
N SER A 164 5.23 5.27 -8.31
CA SER A 164 4.15 6.20 -7.87
C SER A 164 4.40 6.72 -6.45
N GLN A 165 3.90 7.93 -6.13
CA GLN A 165 4.49 8.78 -5.08
C GLN A 165 3.72 8.99 -3.77
N VAL A 166 2.45 8.61 -3.57
CA VAL A 166 1.78 8.75 -2.24
C VAL A 166 0.57 7.80 -2.08
N TYR A 167 0.47 7.05 -0.97
CA TYR A 167 -0.70 6.26 -0.51
C TYR A 167 -0.75 6.16 1.03
N ASP A 168 -1.91 6.30 1.68
CA ASP A 168 -2.05 6.24 3.16
C ASP A 168 -2.47 4.85 3.69
N ASP A 169 -3.43 4.17 3.04
CA ASP A 169 -3.79 2.76 3.28
C ASP A 169 -3.75 1.99 1.96
N LEU A 170 -3.10 0.82 1.95
CA LEU A 170 -2.97 -0.01 0.75
C LEU A 170 -3.69 -1.35 0.94
N TRP A 171 -4.68 -1.58 0.08
CA TRP A 171 -5.36 -2.86 -0.07
C TRP A 171 -4.80 -3.50 -1.35
N ILE A 172 -4.10 -4.62 -1.20
CA ILE A 172 -3.57 -5.39 -2.34
C ILE A 172 -4.39 -6.67 -2.45
N ASP A 173 -5.14 -6.77 -3.55
CA ASP A 173 -5.64 -8.03 -4.09
C ASP A 173 -4.58 -8.50 -5.11
N ALA A 174 -3.91 -9.60 -4.79
CA ALA A 174 -2.90 -10.21 -5.65
C ALA A 174 -3.25 -11.67 -5.90
N GLU A 175 -3.93 -11.94 -7.01
CA GLU A 175 -4.20 -13.27 -7.54
C GLU A 175 -3.13 -13.68 -8.58
N GLU A 176 -2.96 -14.98 -8.83
CA GLU A 176 -1.86 -15.59 -9.63
C GLU A 176 -1.24 -14.72 -10.76
N ALA A 177 0.10 -14.65 -10.76
CA ALA A 177 0.98 -14.00 -11.76
C ALA A 177 1.27 -12.49 -11.61
N GLU A 178 1.08 -11.94 -10.41
CA GLU A 178 1.48 -10.55 -10.12
C GLU A 178 2.92 -10.42 -9.61
N TYR A 179 3.52 -9.26 -9.87
CA TYR A 179 4.93 -8.94 -9.59
C TYR A 179 5.30 -9.19 -8.12
N ASP A 180 6.59 -9.40 -7.86
CA ASP A 180 7.08 -9.46 -6.48
C ASP A 180 6.81 -8.11 -5.79
N MET A 181 5.78 -8.07 -4.94
CA MET A 181 5.33 -6.85 -4.28
C MET A 181 6.15 -6.54 -3.03
N PHE A 182 6.83 -7.52 -2.45
CA PHE A 182 7.59 -7.37 -1.22
C PHE A 182 8.75 -6.36 -1.28
N PRO A 183 9.53 -6.26 -2.38
CA PRO A 183 10.57 -5.24 -2.54
C PRO A 183 10.08 -3.81 -2.31
N TYR A 184 8.83 -3.50 -2.69
CA TYR A 184 8.24 -2.16 -2.49
C TYR A 184 8.11 -1.81 -1.00
N PHE A 185 7.86 -2.81 -0.16
CA PHE A 185 7.64 -2.66 1.30
C PHE A 185 8.91 -2.79 2.13
N TYR A 186 10.06 -3.09 1.53
CA TYR A 186 11.31 -3.15 2.26
C TYR A 186 11.73 -1.77 2.74
N ARG A 187 12.45 -1.72 3.87
CA ARG A 187 13.05 -0.47 4.33
C ARG A 187 14.02 0.06 3.29
N GLY A 188 13.85 1.33 2.92
CA GLY A 188 14.58 1.95 1.81
C GLY A 188 14.18 1.41 0.44
N GLY A 189 13.10 0.63 0.34
CA GLY A 189 12.45 0.22 -0.89
C GLY A 189 11.72 1.40 -1.54
N GLU A 190 11.04 1.14 -2.65
CA GLU A 190 10.44 2.17 -3.47
C GLU A 190 9.38 3.01 -2.75
N LEU A 191 8.56 2.44 -1.85
CA LEU A 191 7.60 3.24 -1.08
C LEU A 191 8.31 4.26 -0.20
N ASP A 192 9.32 3.83 0.56
CA ASP A 192 10.16 4.69 1.41
C ASP A 192 10.88 5.77 0.57
N GLN A 193 11.44 5.40 -0.58
CA GLN A 193 12.15 6.32 -1.48
C GLN A 193 11.25 7.42 -2.06
N ASN A 194 9.95 7.15 -2.16
CA ASN A 194 8.95 8.09 -2.61
C ASN A 194 8.25 8.82 -1.46
N GLY A 195 8.68 8.61 -0.20
CA GLY A 195 8.09 9.27 0.96
C GLY A 195 6.71 8.73 1.36
N ILE A 196 6.38 7.51 0.93
CA ILE A 196 5.11 6.86 1.23
C ILE A 196 5.21 6.15 2.57
N VAL A 197 4.32 6.48 3.51
CA VAL A 197 4.26 5.83 4.82
C VAL A 197 2.97 5.02 4.91
N LEU A 198 3.11 3.70 4.87
CA LEU A 198 1.98 2.77 5.00
C LEU A 198 1.56 2.67 6.48
N CYS A 199 0.35 3.14 6.80
CA CYS A 199 -0.16 3.10 8.18
C CYS A 199 -0.84 1.76 8.51
N GLN A 200 -1.54 1.19 7.54
CA GLN A 200 -2.16 -0.12 7.64
C GLN A 200 -2.06 -0.87 6.31
N PHE A 201 -1.79 -2.17 6.41
CA PHE A 201 -1.75 -3.08 5.27
C PHE A 201 -2.85 -4.12 5.43
N ASN A 202 -3.76 -4.18 4.46
CA ASN A 202 -4.78 -5.22 4.40
C ASN A 202 -4.48 -6.09 3.17
N MET A 203 -4.35 -7.40 3.38
CA MET A 203 -3.93 -8.35 2.35
C MET A 203 -4.96 -9.46 2.22
N GLU A 204 -5.32 -9.76 0.99
CA GLU A 204 -6.02 -10.98 0.65
C GLU A 204 -5.03 -12.15 0.55
N VAL A 205 -5.40 -13.32 1.08
CA VAL A 205 -4.59 -14.53 0.99
C VAL A 205 -5.45 -15.67 0.46
N SER A 206 -5.31 -15.95 -0.84
CA SER A 206 -5.93 -17.10 -1.49
C SER A 206 -5.13 -18.37 -1.15
N LEU A 207 -5.71 -19.26 -0.33
CA LEU A 207 -5.15 -20.57 0.00
C LEU A 207 -5.84 -21.63 -0.89
N ARG A 208 -5.23 -21.95 -2.03
CA ARG A 208 -5.61 -23.16 -2.80
C ARG A 208 -5.10 -24.43 -2.13
#